data_AF-A0A1E1WZ62-F1
#
_entry.id   AF-A0A1E1WZ62-F1
#
_cell.length_a   1.000
_cell.length_b   1.000
_cell.length_c   1.000
_cell.angle_alpha   90.00
_cell.angle_beta   90.00
_cell.angle_gamma   90.00
#
_symmetry.space_group_name_H-M   'P 1'
#
loop_
_entity.id
_entity.type
_entity.pdbx_description
1 polymer ?
#
loop_
_entity_poly.entity_id
_entity_poly.type
_entity_poly.pdbx_seq_one_letter_code
_entity_poly.pdbx_strand_id
1 'polypeptide(L)'
;MFTSLVRLAAVDPWSRRQKPFHVPKLTLFQRYPRVTMLFFGVSGTCVLFSRFIYDAFLIDFFEPDRPRKQELDLMMLLRQTTWRKEGEPPKNLKEALCEQDMIRKQQCLEKERKAALAVRL
;
A
#
# COMPACT_ATOMS: atom_id res chain seq x y z
N MET A 1 54.94 6.61 -59.22
CA MET A 1 53.87 5.62 -59.46
C MET A 1 53.37 4.90 -58.19
N PHE A 2 54.00 5.06 -57.02
CA PHE A 2 53.54 4.41 -55.78
C PHE A 2 52.44 5.16 -55.01
N THR A 3 52.23 6.44 -55.28
CA THR A 3 51.25 7.28 -54.57
C THR A 3 49.79 7.04 -55.01
N SER A 4 49.56 6.38 -56.15
CA SER A 4 48.21 6.01 -56.62
C SER A 4 47.73 4.69 -56.03
N LEU A 5 48.63 3.74 -55.73
CA LEU A 5 48.28 2.46 -55.11
C LEU A 5 47.84 2.62 -53.64
N VAL A 6 48.42 3.59 -52.92
CA VAL A 6 48.02 3.90 -51.53
C VAL A 6 46.59 4.44 -51.47
N ARG A 7 46.14 5.18 -52.48
CA ARG A 7 44.74 5.66 -52.56
C ARG A 7 43.74 4.55 -52.92
N LEU A 8 44.16 3.50 -53.62
CA LEU A 8 43.30 2.34 -53.90
C LEU A 8 43.19 1.39 -52.70
N ALA A 9 44.28 1.19 -51.95
CA ALA A 9 44.26 0.38 -50.73
C ALA A 9 43.55 1.06 -49.55
N ALA A 10 43.54 2.41 -49.51
CA ALA A 10 42.87 3.18 -48.46
C ALA A 10 41.34 3.27 -48.63
N VAL A 11 40.79 2.88 -49.78
CA VAL A 11 39.34 2.87 -50.03
C VAL A 11 38.84 1.44 -49.89
N ASP A 12 38.95 0.92 -48.67
CA ASP A 12 38.47 -0.40 -48.32
C ASP A 12 36.92 -0.41 -48.45
N PRO A 13 36.32 -1.16 -49.40
CA PRO A 13 34.88 -1.08 -49.67
C PRO A 13 34.03 -1.59 -48.51
N TRP A 14 34.65 -2.30 -47.57
CA TRP A 14 34.04 -2.78 -46.32
C TRP A 14 33.83 -1.67 -45.29
N SER A 15 34.66 -0.62 -45.28
CA SER A 15 34.51 0.54 -44.37
C SER A 15 33.22 1.32 -44.63
N ARG A 16 32.79 1.43 -45.89
CA ARG A 16 31.53 2.12 -46.26
C ARG A 16 30.27 1.39 -45.81
N ARG A 17 30.34 0.08 -45.55
CA ARG A 17 29.19 -0.74 -45.13
C ARG A 17 29.01 -0.77 -43.62
N GLN A 18 30.02 -0.37 -42.85
CA GLN A 18 29.98 -0.34 -41.39
C GLN A 18 29.57 1.04 -40.83
N LYS A 19 28.55 1.69 -41.41
CA LYS A 19 27.85 2.73 -40.63
C LYS A 19 26.99 1.98 -39.61
N PRO A 20 27.33 1.98 -38.31
CA PRO A 20 26.44 1.37 -37.33
C PRO A 20 25.10 2.07 -37.45
N PHE A 21 24.03 1.30 -37.62
CA PHE A 21 22.68 1.83 -37.69
C PHE A 21 22.47 2.67 -36.42
N HIS A 22 22.35 3.98 -36.56
CA HIS A 22 22.08 4.86 -35.43
C HIS A 22 20.65 4.61 -34.99
N VAL A 23 20.48 3.62 -34.12
CA VAL A 23 19.21 3.39 -33.44
C VAL A 23 18.99 4.62 -32.55
N PRO A 24 17.94 5.42 -32.81
CA PRO A 24 17.64 6.54 -31.93
C PRO A 24 17.42 5.97 -30.54
N LYS A 25 18.16 6.49 -29.56
CA LYS A 25 17.99 6.12 -28.15
C LYS A 25 16.66 6.69 -27.68
N LEU A 26 15.57 6.01 -28.03
CA LEU A 26 14.23 6.37 -27.58
C LEU A 26 14.20 6.17 -26.07
N THR A 27 13.78 7.21 -25.36
CA THR A 27 13.55 7.11 -23.91
C THR A 27 12.40 6.14 -23.65
N LEU A 28 12.35 5.54 -22.46
CA LEU A 28 11.28 4.60 -22.10
C LEU A 28 9.88 5.24 -22.24
N PHE A 29 9.79 6.56 -22.03
CA PHE A 29 8.58 7.35 -22.27
C PHE A 29 8.10 7.31 -23.72
N GLN A 30 9.02 7.32 -24.68
CA GLN A 30 8.68 7.25 -26.11
C GLN A 30 8.35 5.83 -26.54
N ARG A 31 8.98 4.83 -25.91
CA ARG A 31 8.75 3.41 -26.24
C ARG A 31 7.44 2.88 -25.67
N TYR A 32 7.08 3.29 -24.45
CA TYR A 32 5.89 2.81 -23.74
C TYR A 32 5.17 3.94 -22.99
N PRO A 33 4.60 4.93 -23.70
CA PRO A 33 4.05 6.13 -23.09
C PRO A 33 2.97 5.85 -22.03
N ARG A 34 2.12 4.85 -22.30
CA ARG A 34 1.03 4.44 -21.39
C ARG A 34 1.56 3.80 -20.11
N VAL A 35 2.53 2.89 -20.23
CA VAL A 35 3.09 2.18 -19.08
C VAL A 35 3.90 3.13 -18.20
N THR A 36 4.68 4.02 -18.81
CA THR A 36 5.42 5.03 -18.06
C THR A 36 4.45 5.97 -17.32
N MET A 37 3.39 6.46 -17.97
CA MET A 37 2.39 7.30 -17.28
C MET A 37 1.73 6.58 -16.10
N LEU A 38 1.33 5.32 -16.28
CA LEU A 38 0.73 4.54 -15.19
C LEU A 38 1.72 4.36 -14.04
N PHE A 39 2.98 4.06 -14.33
CA PHE A 39 4.01 3.91 -13.31
C PHE A 39 4.18 5.20 -12.50
N PHE A 40 4.35 6.35 -13.17
CA PHE A 40 4.49 7.64 -12.49
C PHE A 40 3.22 8.07 -11.75
N GLY A 41 2.05 7.78 -12.31
CA GLY A 41 0.77 8.06 -11.67
C GLY A 41 0.59 7.24 -10.39
N VAL A 42 0.80 5.93 -10.46
CA VAL A 42 0.70 5.03 -9.31
C VAL A 42 1.80 5.32 -8.29
N SER A 43 3.05 5.52 -8.71
CA SER A 43 4.13 5.86 -7.78
C SER A 43 3.85 7.20 -7.10
N GLY A 44 3.37 8.19 -7.84
CA GLY A 44 3.03 9.51 -7.33
C GLY A 44 1.89 9.45 -6.31
N THR A 45 0.81 8.73 -6.62
CA THR A 45 -0.30 8.54 -5.67
C THR A 45 0.14 7.73 -4.46
N CYS A 46 0.92 6.66 -4.63
CA CYS A 46 1.47 5.90 -3.51
C CYS A 46 2.33 6.76 -2.57
N VAL A 47 3.11 7.70 -3.08
CA VAL A 47 3.90 8.63 -2.25
C VAL A 47 2.99 9.63 -1.54
N LEU A 48 2.02 10.23 -2.24
CA LEU A 48 1.08 11.19 -1.64
C LEU A 48 0.22 10.54 -0.55
N PHE A 49 -0.22 9.30 -0.76
CA PHE A 49 -0.99 8.52 0.19
C PHE A 49 -0.11 7.61 1.06
N SER A 50 1.21 7.79 1.08
CA SER A 50 2.13 6.92 1.82
C SER A 50 1.78 6.85 3.31
N ARG A 51 1.42 7.99 3.90
CA ARG A 51 0.96 8.08 5.30
C ARG A 51 -0.33 7.30 5.52
N PHE A 52 -1.29 7.42 4.61
CA PHE A 52 -2.56 6.72 4.70
C PHE A 52 -2.38 5.21 4.55
N ILE A 53 -1.56 4.78 3.58
CA ILE A 53 -1.22 3.36 3.37
C ILE A 53 -0.49 2.81 4.60
N TYR A 54 0.42 3.59 5.17
CA TYR A 54 1.12 3.23 6.40
C TYR A 54 0.13 3.05 7.55
N ASP A 55 -0.70 4.05 7.82
CA ASP A 55 -1.66 4.04 8.93
C ASP A 55 -2.78 2.99 8.76
N ALA A 56 -3.13 2.60 7.53
CA ALA A 56 -4.22 1.65 7.26
C ALA A 56 -3.75 0.19 7.19
N PHE A 57 -2.56 -0.08 6.66
CA PHE A 57 -2.12 -1.45 6.36
C PHE A 57 -0.85 -1.87 7.09
N LEU A 58 0.09 -0.94 7.30
CA LEU A 58 1.42 -1.27 7.82
C LEU A 58 1.53 -1.02 9.32
N ILE A 59 0.66 -0.17 9.89
CA ILE A 59 0.71 0.22 11.30
C ILE A 59 0.54 -0.98 12.23
N ASP A 60 -0.36 -1.90 11.89
CA ASP A 60 -0.64 -3.11 12.68
C ASP A 60 0.53 -4.08 12.65
N PHE A 61 1.38 -4.01 11.62
CA PHE A 61 2.57 -4.83 11.50
C PHE A 61 3.76 -4.26 12.26
N PHE A 62 3.96 -2.93 12.20
CA PHE A 62 5.12 -2.27 12.82
C PHE A 62 4.90 -1.86 14.29
N GLU A 63 3.67 -1.55 14.67
CA GLU A 63 3.31 -1.11 16.02
C GLU A 63 2.18 -1.98 16.61
N PRO A 64 2.44 -3.26 16.91
CA PRO A 64 1.43 -4.17 17.45
C PRO A 64 0.91 -3.75 18.84
N ASP A 65 1.72 -3.03 19.61
CA ASP A 65 1.38 -2.54 20.96
C ASP A 65 0.70 -1.17 20.96
N ARG A 66 0.41 -0.60 19.78
CA ARG A 66 -0.30 0.67 19.72
C ARG A 66 -1.68 0.49 20.35
N PRO A 67 -2.12 1.40 21.26
CA PRO A 67 -3.50 1.38 21.71
C PRO A 67 -4.36 1.53 20.46
N ARG A 68 -5.13 0.48 20.11
CA ARG A 68 -6.15 0.57 19.06
C ARG A 68 -6.90 1.86 19.31
N LYS A 69 -6.99 2.70 18.28
CA LYS A 69 -7.80 3.93 18.36
C LYS A 69 -9.12 3.50 19.00
N GLN A 70 -9.44 4.10 20.13
CA GLN A 70 -10.68 3.83 20.85
C GLN A 70 -11.83 4.40 20.01
N GLU A 71 -12.10 3.73 18.89
CA GLU A 71 -13.18 4.05 18.00
C GLU A 71 -14.43 3.51 18.65
N LEU A 72 -15.33 4.43 18.97
CA LEU A 72 -16.68 4.13 19.39
C LEU A 72 -17.34 3.36 18.26
N ASP A 73 -17.65 2.10 18.53
CA ASP A 73 -18.36 1.29 17.56
C ASP A 73 -19.82 1.74 17.56
N LEU A 74 -20.23 2.41 16.49
CA LEU A 74 -21.58 2.94 16.31
C LEU A 74 -22.61 1.82 16.33
N MET A 75 -22.27 0.62 15.86
CA MET A 75 -23.19 -0.52 15.89
C MET A 75 -23.41 -1.03 17.32
N MET A 76 -22.36 -1.07 18.13
CA MET A 76 -22.50 -1.40 19.56
C MET A 76 -23.27 -0.33 20.31
N LEU A 77 -23.06 0.95 20.01
CA LEU A 77 -23.84 2.06 20.58
C LEU A 77 -25.33 1.92 20.25
N LEU A 78 -25.67 1.68 18.99
CA LEU A 78 -27.06 1.47 18.56
C LEU A 78 -27.69 0.25 19.25
N ARG A 79 -26.91 -0.83 19.40
CA ARG A 79 -27.34 -2.00 20.17
C ARG A 79 -27.44 -1.72 21.67
N GLN A 80 -26.74 -0.74 22.23
CA GLN A 80 -26.93 -0.36 23.63
C GLN A 80 -28.12 0.57 23.80
N THR A 81 -28.35 1.50 22.88
CA THR A 81 -29.48 2.45 22.95
C THR A 81 -30.83 1.76 22.75
N THR A 82 -30.90 0.73 21.90
CA THR A 82 -32.13 -0.07 21.69
C THR A 82 -32.55 -0.89 22.90
N TRP A 83 -31.63 -1.23 23.81
CA TRP A 83 -31.91 -1.99 25.03
C TRP A 83 -32.07 -1.08 26.26
N ARG A 84 -32.04 0.24 26.08
CA ARG A 84 -32.33 1.17 27.18
C ARG A 84 -33.81 1.17 27.50
N LYS A 85 -34.09 1.32 28.79
CA LYS A 85 -35.44 1.61 29.27
C LYS A 85 -35.80 3.04 28.87
N GLU A 86 -37.02 3.21 28.40
CA GLU A 86 -37.57 4.52 28.04
C GLU A 86 -37.54 5.43 29.27
N GLY A 87 -36.70 6.47 29.25
CA GLY A 87 -36.57 7.46 30.33
C GLY A 87 -35.15 7.69 30.86
N GLU A 88 -34.16 6.86 30.51
CA GLU A 88 -32.76 7.11 30.91
C GLU A 88 -32.08 8.18 30.04
N PRO A 89 -31.36 9.16 30.62
CA PRO A 89 -30.66 10.19 29.86
C PRO A 89 -29.57 9.57 28.96
N PRO A 90 -29.29 10.15 27.77
CA PRO A 90 -28.20 9.68 26.92
C PRO A 90 -26.89 9.62 27.71
N LYS A 91 -26.18 8.49 27.64
CA LYS A 91 -24.92 8.32 28.39
C LYS A 91 -23.86 9.23 27.79
N ASN A 92 -22.94 9.69 28.63
CA ASN A 92 -21.77 10.41 28.14
C ASN A 92 -20.94 9.52 27.21
N LEU A 93 -20.33 10.11 26.19
CA LEU A 93 -19.50 9.38 25.22
C LEU A 93 -18.35 8.62 25.89
N LYS A 94 -17.76 9.19 26.96
CA LYS A 94 -16.68 8.56 27.73
C LYS A 94 -17.15 7.30 28.46
N GLU A 95 -18.35 7.32 29.02
CA GLU A 95 -18.94 6.17 29.71
C GLU A 95 -19.29 5.07 28.72
N ALA A 96 -19.88 5.43 27.58
CA ALA A 96 -20.18 4.48 26.50
C ALA A 96 -18.91 3.80 25.97
N LEU A 97 -17.81 4.54 25.84
CA LEU A 97 -16.53 4.00 25.40
C LEU A 97 -15.98 2.99 26.43
N CYS A 98 -16.04 3.33 27.71
CA CYS A 98 -15.62 2.42 28.79
C CYS A 98 -16.43 1.12 28.80
N GLU A 99 -17.76 1.21 28.61
CA GLU A 99 -18.63 0.04 28.50
C GLU A 99 -18.28 -0.83 27.29
N GLN A 100 -18.01 -0.23 26.13
CA GLN A 100 -17.58 -0.97 24.94
C GLN A 100 -16.24 -1.66 25.14
N ASP A 101 -15.28 -1.01 25.80
CA ASP A 101 -13.97 -1.62 26.10
C ASP A 101 -14.11 -2.80 27.07
N MET A 102 -15.01 -2.72 28.04
CA MET A 102 -15.32 -3.84 28.94
C MET A 102 -15.94 -5.02 28.19
N ILE A 103 -16.91 -4.75 27.29
CA ILE A 103 -17.54 -5.79 26.45
C ILE A 103 -16.49 -6.47 25.56
N ARG A 104 -15.59 -5.70 24.94
CA ARG A 104 -14.49 -6.23 24.11
C ARG A 104 -13.55 -7.13 24.91
N LYS A 105 -13.16 -6.71 26.12
CA LYS A 105 -12.32 -7.52 27.03
C LYS A 105 -13.01 -8.83 27.42
N GLN A 106 -14.30 -8.79 27.75
CA GLN A 106 -15.07 -9.98 28.06
C GLN A 106 -15.14 -10.95 26.87
N GLN A 107 -15.38 -10.43 25.66
CA GLN A 107 -15.40 -11.25 24.45
C GLN A 107 -14.03 -11.88 24.13
N CYS A 108 -12.92 -11.16 24.35
CA CYS A 108 -11.58 -11.73 24.19
C CYS A 108 -11.35 -12.88 25.18
N LEU A 109 -11.66 -12.68 26.46
CA LEU A 109 -11.53 -13.74 27.47
C LEU A 109 -12.40 -14.95 27.16
N GLU A 110 -13.63 -14.76 26.67
CA GLU A 110 -14.48 -15.88 26.25
C GLU A 110 -13.91 -16.62 25.04
N LYS A 111 -13.34 -15.90 24.06
CA LYS A 111 -12.68 -16.52 22.89
C LYS A 111 -11.45 -17.32 23.31
N GLU A 112 -10.62 -16.78 24.20
CA GLU A 112 -9.45 -17.49 24.75
C GLU A 112 -9.87 -18.75 25.51
N ARG A 113 -10.91 -18.67 26.34
CA ARG A 113 -11.47 -19.83 27.04
C ARG A 113 -11.98 -20.89 26.05
N LYS A 114 -12.72 -20.49 25.01
CA LYS A 114 -13.21 -21.40 23.97
C LYS A 114 -12.08 -22.04 23.18
N ALA A 115 -11.04 -21.28 22.83
CA ALA A 115 -9.86 -21.80 22.17
C ALA A 115 -9.11 -22.80 23.05
N ALA A 116 -8.93 -22.50 24.34
CA ALA A 116 -8.31 -23.41 25.30
C ALA A 116 -9.12 -24.71 25.51
N LEU A 117 -10.45 -24.64 25.47
CA LEU A 117 -11.31 -25.82 25.50
C LEU A 117 -11.24 -26.63 24.21
N ALA A 118 -11.20 -25.98 23.04
CA ALA A 118 -11.11 -26.63 21.74
C ALA A 118 -9.77 -27.36 21.52
N VAL A 119 -8.66 -26.86 22.10
CA VAL A 119 -7.35 -27.52 22.05
C VAL A 119 -7.27 -28.74 22.99
N ARG A 120 -8.18 -28.85 23.97
CA ARG A 120 -8.24 -29.97 24.92
C ARG A 120 -9.13 -31.13 24.46
N LEU A 121 -9.88 -30.97 23.37
CA LEU A 121 -10.70 -32.00 22.73
C LEU A 121 -9.94 -32.62 21.56
#